data_AF-A0A4Q3U4Z9-F1
#
_entry.id   AF-A0A4Q3U4Z9-F1
#
_cell.length_a   1.000
_cell.length_b   1.000
_cell.length_c   1.000
_cell.angle_alpha   90.00
_cell.angle_beta   90.00
_cell.angle_gamma   90.00
#
_symmetry.space_group_name_H-M   'P 1'
#
loop_
_entity.id
_entity.type
_entity.pdbx_description
1 polymer ?
#
loop_
_entity_poly.entity_id
_entity_poly.type
_entity_poly.pdbx_seq_one_letter_code
_entity_poly.pdbx_strand_id
1 'polypeptide(L)'
;MSTITPHYRSVQQLLQSQSFSIDEYQREYKWAKENIADLLTDLFDKFQESYEEGHETKKISDYADYFLGSIIVSKRAGKNYLVDGQQRVTSLTLLLIYLYRAVKASTFPVAGSLAGTLAPLIF
;
A
#
# COMPACT_ATOMS: atom_id res chain seq x y z
N MET A 1 29.03 -4.46 12.40
CA MET A 1 28.59 -4.51 10.99
C MET A 1 27.09 -4.34 10.97
N SER A 2 26.56 -3.42 10.16
CA SER A 2 25.11 -3.25 10.02
C SER A 2 24.57 -4.37 9.13
N THR A 3 23.86 -5.33 9.71
CA THR A 3 23.26 -6.44 8.96
C THR A 3 21.95 -5.99 8.34
N ILE A 4 21.75 -6.26 7.05
CA ILE A 4 20.48 -6.06 6.36
C ILE A 4 19.61 -7.30 6.57
N THR A 5 18.46 -7.14 7.21
CA THR A 5 17.50 -8.23 7.43
C THR A 5 16.27 -8.05 6.55
N PRO A 6 15.98 -8.97 5.62
CA PRO A 6 14.78 -8.91 4.80
C PRO A 6 13.54 -9.34 5.60
N HIS A 7 12.43 -8.64 5.39
CA HIS A 7 11.13 -8.99 5.97
C HIS A 7 10.04 -8.88 4.90
N TYR A 8 9.33 -9.98 4.65
CA TYR A 8 8.12 -9.96 3.81
C TYR A 8 6.96 -9.42 4.63
N ARG A 9 6.25 -8.43 4.08
CA ARG A 9 5.09 -7.80 4.72
C ARG A 9 4.03 -7.48 3.68
N SER A 10 2.77 -7.66 4.04
CA SER A 10 1.66 -7.14 3.25
C SER A 10 1.52 -5.62 3.45
N VAL A 11 0.81 -4.94 2.54
CA VAL A 11 0.51 -3.50 2.67
C VAL A 11 -0.20 -3.20 3.98
N GLN A 12 -1.13 -4.07 4.40
CA GLN A 12 -1.81 -3.96 5.68
C GLN A 12 -0.82 -4.00 6.86
N GLN A 13 0.07 -4.99 6.90
CA GLN A 13 1.06 -5.11 7.98
C GLN A 13 2.05 -3.95 8.00
N LEU A 14 2.36 -3.39 6.83
CA LEU A 14 3.25 -2.24 6.71
C LEU A 14 2.62 -0.99 7.31
N LEU A 15 1.37 -0.70 6.97
CA LEU A 15 0.71 0.55 7.34
C LEU A 15 0.08 0.53 8.74
N GLN A 16 -0.43 -0.62 9.22
CA GLN A 16 -1.03 -0.72 10.56
C GLN A 16 -0.01 -0.75 11.70
N SER A 17 1.16 -1.35 11.47
CA SER A 17 2.07 -1.70 12.57
C SER A 17 3.18 -0.69 12.79
N GLN A 18 3.41 0.24 11.86
CA GLN A 18 4.59 1.11 11.89
C GLN A 18 4.30 2.50 11.34
N SER A 19 4.73 3.52 12.08
CA SER A 19 4.91 4.86 11.55
C SER A 19 6.29 4.98 10.90
N PHE A 20 6.32 5.60 9.71
CA PHE A 20 7.56 5.89 8.99
C PHE A 20 7.87 7.38 9.07
N SER A 21 9.12 7.70 9.37
CA SER A 21 9.67 9.04 9.29
C SER A 21 10.48 9.17 7.99
N ILE A 22 10.48 10.35 7.41
CA ILE A 22 11.29 10.69 6.23
C ILE A 22 12.42 11.60 6.70
N ASP A 23 13.65 11.29 6.30
CA ASP A 23 14.83 12.06 6.68
C ASP A 23 14.96 13.33 5.80
N GLU A 24 15.59 14.38 6.30
CA GLU A 24 15.62 15.70 5.62
C GLU A 24 16.37 15.68 4.27
N TYR A 25 17.29 14.73 4.09
CA TYR A 25 18.02 14.54 2.84
C TYR A 25 17.22 13.82 1.75
N GLN A 26 16.01 13.34 2.06
CA GLN A 26 15.20 12.65 1.08
C GLN A 26 14.61 13.61 0.05
N ARG A 27 14.40 13.09 -1.16
CA ARG A 27 13.84 13.89 -2.25
C ARG A 27 12.35 14.12 -2.02
N GLU A 28 11.89 15.27 -2.49
CA GLU A 28 10.48 15.56 -2.64
C GLU A 28 9.79 14.51 -3.51
N TYR A 29 8.48 14.39 -3.34
CA TYR A 29 7.66 13.53 -4.17
C TYR A 29 7.68 14.03 -5.63
N LYS A 30 8.02 13.14 -6.57
CA LYS A 30 8.19 13.44 -8.00
C LYS A 30 7.43 12.50 -8.93
N TRP A 31 6.79 11.45 -8.41
CA TRP A 31 5.99 10.54 -9.21
C TRP A 31 4.88 11.32 -9.90
N ALA A 32 4.89 11.24 -11.22
CA ALA A 32 3.93 11.86 -12.09
C ALA A 32 2.77 10.91 -12.37
N LYS A 33 1.82 11.37 -13.18
CA LYS A 33 0.61 10.61 -13.51
C LYS A 33 0.95 9.27 -14.14
N GLU A 34 1.99 9.23 -14.97
CA GLU A 34 2.47 8.05 -15.68
C GLU A 34 2.91 6.97 -14.69
N ASN A 35 3.67 7.34 -13.65
CA ASN A 35 4.12 6.38 -12.63
C ASN A 35 2.96 5.78 -11.82
N ILE A 36 1.93 6.59 -11.55
CA ILE A 36 0.72 6.12 -10.87
C ILE A 36 -0.10 5.22 -11.80
N ALA A 37 -0.20 5.56 -13.07
CA ALA A 37 -0.88 4.73 -14.06
C ALA A 37 -0.21 3.35 -14.15
N ASP A 38 1.12 3.31 -14.26
CA ASP A 38 1.88 2.05 -14.29
C ASP A 38 1.62 1.21 -13.03
N LEU A 39 1.68 1.81 -11.84
CA LEU A 39 1.40 1.12 -10.58
C LEU A 39 -0.03 0.53 -10.56
N LEU A 40 -1.01 1.30 -11.02
CA LEU A 40 -2.41 0.86 -11.03
C LEU A 40 -2.64 -0.24 -12.08
N THR A 41 -2.04 -0.12 -13.25
CA THR A 41 -2.10 -1.13 -14.30
C THR A 41 -1.52 -2.45 -13.81
N ASP A 42 -0.32 -2.44 -13.21
CA ASP A 42 0.29 -3.65 -12.68
C ASP A 42 -0.59 -4.35 -11.62
N LEU A 43 -1.17 -3.57 -10.70
CA LEU A 43 -2.06 -4.09 -9.66
C LEU A 43 -3.34 -4.67 -10.26
N PHE A 44 -3.90 -3.99 -11.26
CA PHE A 44 -5.12 -4.40 -11.93
C PHE A 44 -4.90 -5.67 -12.76
N ASP A 45 -3.84 -5.72 -13.55
CA ASP A 45 -3.51 -6.86 -14.39
C ASP A 45 -3.31 -8.12 -13.54
N LYS A 46 -2.62 -8.00 -12.40
CA LYS A 46 -2.47 -9.12 -11.46
C LYS A 46 -3.74 -9.55 -10.78
N PHE A 47 -4.62 -8.62 -10.46
CA PHE A 47 -5.95 -8.97 -9.99
C PHE A 47 -6.75 -9.70 -11.08
N GLN A 48 -6.70 -9.22 -12.32
CA GLN A 48 -7.45 -9.76 -13.45
C GLN A 48 -6.97 -11.18 -13.85
N GLU A 49 -5.68 -11.50 -13.69
CA GLU A 49 -5.14 -12.85 -13.93
C GLU A 49 -5.83 -13.93 -13.06
N SER A 50 -6.33 -13.56 -11.87
CA SER A 50 -6.98 -14.48 -10.92
C SER A 50 -8.49 -14.29 -10.80
N TYR A 51 -9.03 -13.18 -11.31
CA TYR A 51 -10.43 -12.84 -11.16
C TYR A 51 -11.31 -13.48 -12.22
N GLU A 52 -12.35 -14.18 -11.78
CA GLU A 52 -13.44 -14.66 -12.61
C GLU A 52 -14.77 -14.04 -12.15
N GLU A 53 -15.69 -13.82 -13.08
CA GLU A 53 -17.00 -13.25 -12.79
C GLU A 53 -17.76 -14.12 -11.77
N GLY A 54 -18.27 -13.49 -10.71
CA GLY A 54 -18.95 -14.20 -9.62
C GLY A 54 -18.04 -14.58 -8.44
N HIS A 55 -16.74 -14.31 -8.49
CA HIS A 55 -15.88 -14.44 -7.31
C HIS A 55 -16.32 -13.51 -6.18
N GLU A 56 -16.63 -14.10 -5.01
CA GLU A 56 -16.85 -13.35 -3.78
C GLU A 56 -15.52 -12.83 -3.22
N THR A 57 -15.56 -11.79 -2.39
CA THR A 57 -14.36 -11.18 -1.76
C THR A 57 -13.53 -12.17 -0.95
N LYS A 58 -14.11 -13.28 -0.47
CA LYS A 58 -13.39 -14.34 0.25
C LYS A 58 -12.37 -15.08 -0.63
N LYS A 59 -12.58 -15.10 -1.94
CA LYS A 59 -11.67 -15.76 -2.90
C LYS A 59 -10.37 -15.01 -3.11
N ILE A 60 -10.29 -13.74 -2.72
CA ILE A 60 -9.08 -12.92 -2.85
C ILE A 60 -7.89 -13.53 -2.10
N SER A 61 -8.12 -14.26 -1.01
CA SER A 61 -7.05 -14.96 -0.27
C SER A 61 -6.40 -16.10 -1.06
N ASP A 62 -7.08 -16.61 -2.10
CA ASP A 62 -6.57 -17.67 -2.98
C ASP A 62 -5.82 -17.10 -4.20
N TYR A 63 -5.80 -15.77 -4.38
CA TYR A 63 -5.18 -15.13 -5.54
C TYR A 63 -3.66 -15.09 -5.39
N ALA A 64 -2.95 -15.02 -6.52
CA ALA A 64 -1.50 -14.92 -6.51
C ALA A 64 -1.04 -13.59 -5.89
N ASP A 65 0.00 -13.66 -5.06
CA ASP A 65 0.63 -12.48 -4.46
C ASP A 65 1.30 -11.62 -5.53
N TYR A 66 1.13 -10.29 -5.44
CA TYR A 66 1.90 -9.33 -6.24
C TYR A 66 3.02 -8.69 -5.42
N PHE A 67 4.24 -8.76 -5.94
CA PHE A 67 5.41 -8.16 -5.30
C PHE A 67 5.53 -6.67 -5.63
N LEU A 68 5.12 -5.83 -4.69
CA LEU A 68 5.21 -4.36 -4.77
C LEU A 68 6.62 -3.79 -4.60
N GLY A 69 7.67 -4.59 -4.79
CA GLY A 69 9.07 -4.18 -4.61
C GLY A 69 9.50 -4.01 -3.15
N SER A 70 10.82 -3.89 -2.94
CA SER A 70 11.42 -3.74 -1.61
C SER A 70 11.44 -2.28 -1.13
N ILE A 71 11.22 -2.08 0.16
CA ILE A 71 11.47 -0.78 0.82
C ILE A 71 12.68 -0.94 1.75
N ILE A 72 13.47 0.12 1.88
CA ILE A 72 14.62 0.12 2.81
C ILE A 72 14.27 0.99 3.99
N VAL A 73 14.31 0.41 5.19
CA VAL A 73 14.00 1.10 6.43
C VAL A 73 15.21 1.05 7.35
N SER A 74 15.58 2.21 7.89
CA SER A 74 16.61 2.35 8.92
C SER A 74 15.96 2.62 10.26
N LYS A 75 16.18 1.74 11.24
CA LYS A 75 15.68 1.94 12.61
C LYS A 75 16.69 2.77 13.40
N ARG A 76 16.32 3.98 13.82
CA ARG A 76 17.17 4.90 14.60
C ARG A 76 16.36 5.51 15.74
N ALA A 77 16.89 5.46 16.97
CA ALA A 77 16.24 6.04 18.16
C ALA A 77 14.76 5.63 18.33
N GLY A 78 14.44 4.36 18.06
CA GLY A 78 13.07 3.82 18.17
C GLY A 78 12.13 4.21 17.02
N LYS A 79 12.56 5.04 16.06
CA LYS A 79 11.80 5.42 14.87
C LYS A 79 12.27 4.66 13.64
N ASN A 80 11.34 4.40 12.73
CA ASN A 80 11.62 3.77 11.44
C ASN A 80 11.75 4.86 10.38
N TYR A 81 12.93 5.03 9.80
CA TYR A 81 13.19 5.99 8.74
C TYR A 81 13.16 5.30 7.39
N LEU A 82 12.36 5.83 6.47
CA LEU A 82 12.28 5.33 5.11
C LEU A 82 13.47 5.86 4.31
N VAL A 83 14.36 4.96 3.90
CA VAL A 83 15.58 5.27 3.15
C VAL A 83 15.35 5.12 1.65
N ASP A 84 14.56 4.12 1.25
CA ASP A 84 14.18 3.88 -0.14
C ASP A 84 12.75 3.36 -0.24
N GLY A 85 12.11 3.58 -1.38
CA GLY A 85 10.71 3.24 -1.65
C GLY A 85 9.70 4.29 -1.15
N GLN A 86 10.17 5.48 -0.75
CA GLN A 86 9.33 6.58 -0.25
C GLN A 86 8.16 6.91 -1.17
N GLN A 87 8.45 7.16 -2.46
CA GLN A 87 7.40 7.60 -3.39
C GLN A 87 6.30 6.55 -3.58
N ARG A 88 6.68 5.28 -3.61
CA ARG A 88 5.73 4.17 -3.73
C ARG A 88 4.86 4.03 -2.49
N VAL A 89 5.45 4.08 -1.29
CA VAL A 89 4.70 4.04 -0.03
C VAL A 89 3.76 5.23 0.07
N THR A 90 4.23 6.45 -0.21
CA THR A 90 3.38 7.65 -0.22
C THR A 90 2.23 7.53 -1.21
N SER A 91 2.48 7.03 -2.42
CA SER A 91 1.45 6.85 -3.45
C SER A 91 0.40 5.82 -3.05
N LEU A 92 0.82 4.71 -2.46
CA LEU A 92 -0.08 3.70 -1.90
C LEU A 92 -0.94 4.29 -0.78
N THR A 93 -0.36 5.07 0.13
CA THR A 93 -1.12 5.75 1.19
C THR A 93 -2.14 6.72 0.61
N LEU A 94 -1.78 7.53 -0.39
CA LEU A 94 -2.69 8.46 -1.05
C LEU A 94 -3.82 7.72 -1.79
N LEU A 95 -3.49 6.61 -2.47
CA LEU A 95 -4.48 5.75 -3.12
C LEU A 95 -5.48 5.19 -2.11
N LEU A 96 -5.01 4.68 -0.97
CA LEU A 96 -5.89 4.17 0.09
C LEU A 96 -6.79 5.26 0.67
N ILE A 97 -6.27 6.47 0.88
CA ILE A 97 -7.06 7.64 1.31
C ILE A 97 -8.14 7.96 0.27
N TYR A 98 -7.78 7.97 -1.02
CA TYR A 98 -8.73 8.21 -2.10
C TYR A 98 -9.84 7.15 -2.11
N LEU A 99 -9.47 5.86 -2.07
CA LEU A 99 -10.42 4.75 -2.03
C LEU A 99 -11.34 4.83 -0.82
N TYR A 100 -10.81 5.11 0.37
CA TYR A 100 -11.60 5.31 1.58
C TYR A 100 -12.65 6.42 1.39
N ARG A 101 -12.25 7.57 0.84
CA ARG A 101 -13.16 8.70 0.57
C ARG A 101 -14.18 8.36 -0.51
N ALA A 102 -13.79 7.67 -1.57
CA ALA A 102 -14.67 7.25 -2.65
C ALA A 102 -15.73 6.25 -2.15
N VAL A 103 -15.32 5.27 -1.34
CA VAL A 103 -16.21 4.30 -0.70
C VAL A 103 -17.18 5.00 0.26
N LYS A 104 -16.73 5.98 1.03
CA LYS A 104 -17.60 6.74 1.94
C LYS A 104 -18.61 7.63 1.20
N ALA A 105 -18.21 8.18 0.06
CA ALA A 105 -19.08 9.01 -0.78
C ALA A 105 -20.11 8.19 -1.57
N SER A 106 -19.81 6.93 -1.85
CA SER A 106 -20.63 6.04 -2.67
C SER A 106 -21.47 5.11 -1.79
N THR A 107 -22.76 4.94 -2.10
CA THR A 107 -23.63 3.97 -1.43
C THR A 107 -23.42 2.55 -1.99
N PHE A 108 -22.20 2.02 -1.88
CA PHE A 108 -21.97 0.60 -2.17
C PHE A 108 -22.49 -0.27 -1.02
N PRO A 109 -23.08 -1.44 -1.29
CA PRO A 109 -23.52 -2.37 -0.24
C PRO A 109 -22.39 -2.79 0.71
N VAL A 110 -21.16 -2.80 0.19
CA VAL A 110 -19.93 -3.20 0.90
C VAL A 110 -19.18 -2.01 1.52
N ALA A 111 -19.72 -0.79 1.40
CA ALA A 111 -19.02 0.42 1.81
C ALA A 111 -18.70 0.46 3.31
N GLY A 112 -19.61 -0.05 4.16
CA GLY A 112 -19.43 -0.07 5.61
C GLY A 112 -18.25 -0.94 6.06
N SER A 113 -18.11 -2.15 5.51
CA SER A 113 -17.02 -3.07 5.87
C SER A 113 -15.69 -2.59 5.30
N LEU A 114 -15.66 -2.11 4.04
CA LEU A 114 -14.45 -1.59 3.40
C LEU A 114 -13.94 -0.33 4.08
N ALA A 115 -14.82 0.60 4.47
CA ALA A 115 -14.43 1.78 5.23
C ALA A 115 -13.83 1.41 6.60
N GLY A 116 -14.37 0.38 7.26
CA GLY A 116 -13.84 -0.15 8.51
C GLY A 116 -12.46 -0.77 8.38
N THR A 117 -12.16 -1.45 7.27
CA THR A 117 -10.83 -2.03 7.01
C THR A 117 -9.80 -0.97 6.61
N LEU A 118 -10.21 0.03 5.82
CA LEU A 118 -9.29 1.06 5.31
C LEU A 118 -8.96 2.14 6.34
N ALA A 119 -9.89 2.51 7.22
CA ALA A 119 -9.66 3.52 8.25
C ALA A 119 -8.39 3.27 9.11
N PRO A 120 -8.16 2.08 9.69
CA PRO A 120 -6.96 1.82 10.48
C PRO A 120 -5.67 1.69 9.65
N LEU A 121 -5.74 1.70 8.31
CA LEU A 121 -4.55 1.78 7.46
C LEU A 121 -4.09 3.23 7.22
N ILE A 122 -5.00 4.18 7.44
CA ILE A 122 -4.82 5.60 7.14
C ILE A 122 -4.58 6.41 8.41
N PHE A 123 -5.31 6.07 9.48
CA PHE A 123 -5.36 6.82 10.74
C PHE A 123 -4.69 6.05 11.89
#